data_AF-A0A2G4JK51-F1
#
_entry.id   AF-A0A2G4JK51-F1
#
_cell.length_a   1.000
_cell.length_b   1.000
_cell.length_c   1.000
_cell.angle_alpha   90.00
_cell.angle_beta   90.00
_cell.angle_gamma   90.00
#
_symmetry.space_group_name_H-M   'P 1'
#
loop_
_entity.id
_entity.type
_entity.pdbx_description
1 polymer ?
#
loop_
_entity_poly.entity_id
_entity_poly.type
_entity_poly.pdbx_seq_one_letter_code
_entity_poly.pdbx_strand_id
1 'polypeptide(L)'
;MGFKIGDKVIYPNHGLGVVEKVEEKTILGTTCGFFHLRILSNETTVLVPVANVDNVGLRRAITDEEVERLFQLLGDGKIDNHQNWKGRFKDNSDKMRTGSIYDMADVLKSLTFLAKSKSLSFREKRMLDRAKALIVSEISEVMRTTAADIDERVNTALEKCFVQKARTAQRAATRAIKAAPAKAVARVTPVAAPARRQARAS
;
A
#
# COMPACT_ATOMS: atom_id res chain seq x y z
N MET A 1 25.34 7.85 -4.73
CA MET A 1 25.38 6.36 -4.75
C MET A 1 25.09 5.95 -6.18
N GLY A 2 26.11 5.49 -6.94
CA GLY A 2 25.96 5.26 -8.38
C GLY A 2 25.47 3.85 -8.71
N PHE A 3 24.67 3.72 -9.76
CA PHE A 3 24.34 2.42 -10.35
C PHE A 3 25.43 1.95 -11.31
N LYS A 4 25.63 0.64 -11.40
CA LYS A 4 26.56 0.01 -12.34
C LYS A 4 25.81 -0.60 -13.51
N ILE A 5 26.53 -0.81 -14.61
CA ILE A 5 26.01 -1.57 -15.74
C ILE A 5 25.62 -2.98 -15.27
N GLY A 6 24.42 -3.42 -15.63
CA GLY A 6 23.84 -4.68 -15.19
C GLY A 6 23.06 -4.59 -13.87
N ASP A 7 23.08 -3.46 -13.17
CA ASP A 7 22.24 -3.30 -11.98
C ASP A 7 20.76 -3.28 -12.36
N LYS A 8 19.97 -4.02 -11.57
CA LYS A 8 18.51 -4.07 -11.68
C LYS A 8 17.91 -2.95 -10.83
N VAL A 9 17.16 -2.09 -11.48
CA VAL A 9 16.57 -0.90 -10.88
C VAL A 9 15.07 -0.84 -11.16
N ILE A 10 14.32 -0.20 -10.29
CA ILE A 10 12.88 0.03 -10.46
C ILE A 10 12.69 1.49 -10.82
N TYR A 11 12.06 1.72 -11.98
CA TYR A 11 11.59 3.02 -12.40
C TYR A 11 10.11 3.18 -12.04
N PRO A 12 9.72 4.19 -11.24
CA PRO A 12 8.34 4.36 -10.80
C PRO A 12 7.34 4.33 -11.97
N ASN A 13 6.20 3.67 -11.76
CA ASN A 13 5.19 3.36 -12.76
C ASN A 13 5.63 2.48 -13.94
N HIS A 14 6.90 2.39 -14.32
CA HIS A 14 7.34 1.59 -15.49
C HIS A 14 7.82 0.19 -15.08
N GLY A 15 8.24 0.04 -13.82
CA GLY A 15 8.64 -1.23 -13.22
C GLY A 15 10.12 -1.49 -13.36
N LEU A 16 10.45 -2.76 -13.50
CA LEU A 16 11.82 -3.25 -13.51
C LEU A 16 12.55 -2.86 -14.80
N GLY A 17 13.73 -2.29 -14.61
CA GLY A 17 14.68 -1.98 -15.67
C GLY A 17 16.10 -2.40 -15.31
N VAL A 18 16.94 -2.50 -16.34
CA VAL A 18 18.35 -2.85 -16.21
C VAL A 18 19.18 -1.69 -16.77
N VAL A 19 20.24 -1.33 -16.06
CA VAL A 19 21.21 -0.35 -16.54
C VAL A 19 22.03 -0.99 -17.65
N GLU A 20 21.82 -0.58 -18.90
CA GLU A 20 22.58 -1.10 -20.04
C GLU A 20 23.91 -0.39 -20.22
N LYS A 21 23.90 0.94 -20.05
CA LYS A 21 25.08 1.78 -20.29
C LYS A 21 25.01 3.03 -19.43
N VAL A 22 26.19 3.53 -19.07
CA VAL A 22 26.38 4.87 -18.54
C VAL A 22 27.11 5.68 -19.61
N GLU A 23 26.51 6.78 -20.06
CA GLU A 23 27.08 7.67 -21.07
C GLU A 23 27.27 9.06 -20.47
N GLU A 24 28.42 9.68 -20.70
CA GLU A 24 28.63 11.09 -20.35
C GLU A 24 28.50 11.95 -21.61
N LYS A 25 27.65 12.98 -21.55
CA LYS A 25 27.48 13.95 -22.62
C LYS A 25 27.74 15.35 -22.11
N THR A 26 28.54 16.10 -22.86
CA THR A 26 28.73 17.52 -22.61
C THR A 26 27.66 18.30 -23.37
N ILE A 27 26.73 18.91 -22.64
CA ILE A 27 25.66 19.74 -23.20
C ILE A 27 25.90 21.17 -22.70
N LEU A 28 26.01 22.13 -23.62
CA LEU A 28 26.23 23.55 -23.29
C LEU A 28 27.44 23.79 -22.36
N GLY A 29 28.53 23.01 -22.54
CA GLY A 29 29.76 23.14 -21.74
C GLY A 29 29.73 22.45 -20.37
N THR A 30 28.61 21.84 -19.97
CA THR A 30 28.51 21.05 -18.72
C THR A 30 28.50 19.56 -19.05
N THR A 31 29.40 18.79 -18.45
CA THR A 31 29.42 17.33 -18.56
C THR A 31 28.37 16.72 -17.65
N CYS A 32 27.36 16.09 -18.26
CA CYS A 32 26.27 15.42 -17.58
C CYS A 32 26.33 13.92 -17.88
N GLY A 33 26.35 13.09 -16.84
CA GLY A 33 26.18 11.65 -16.98
C GLY A 33 24.71 11.27 -17.19
N PHE A 34 24.47 10.23 -17.98
CA PHE A 34 23.16 9.67 -18.26
C PHE A 34 23.18 8.14 -18.12
N PHE A 35 22.16 7.60 -17.47
CA PHE A 35 21.89 6.17 -17.40
C PHE A 35 20.94 5.77 -18.53
N HIS A 36 21.32 4.75 -19.29
CA HIS A 36 20.44 4.06 -20.24
C HIS A 36 19.78 2.90 -19.51
N LEU A 37 18.50 3.06 -19.20
CA LEU A 37 17.69 2.07 -18.51
C LEU A 37 16.81 1.34 -19.52
N ARG A 38 17.00 0.03 -19.71
CA ARG A 38 16.07 -0.78 -20.49
C ARG A 38 14.99 -1.35 -19.57
N ILE A 39 13.74 -0.95 -19.78
CA ILE A 39 12.58 -1.48 -19.04
C ILE A 39 12.23 -2.85 -19.59
N LEU A 40 12.22 -3.88 -18.73
CA LEU A 40 11.98 -5.26 -19.16
C LEU A 40 10.53 -5.50 -19.60
N SER A 41 9.57 -4.76 -19.07
CA SER A 41 8.15 -4.95 -19.37
C SER A 41 7.72 -4.52 -20.77
N ASN A 42 8.37 -3.51 -21.37
CA ASN A 42 7.96 -2.93 -22.66
C ASN A 42 9.16 -2.72 -23.60
N GLU A 43 10.33 -3.28 -23.27
CA GLU A 43 11.59 -3.13 -24.02
C GLU A 43 11.96 -1.68 -24.36
N THR A 44 11.46 -0.73 -23.57
CA THR A 44 11.66 0.70 -23.80
C THR A 44 12.92 1.16 -23.10
N THR A 45 13.76 1.92 -23.80
CA THR A 45 14.96 2.54 -23.21
C THR A 45 14.64 3.93 -22.70
N VAL A 46 14.88 4.17 -21.42
CA VAL A 46 14.69 5.46 -20.73
C VAL A 46 16.05 6.03 -20.39
N LEU A 47 16.26 7.31 -20.74
CA LEU A 47 17.47 8.05 -20.42
C LEU A 47 17.26 8.87 -19.15
N VAL A 48 18.04 8.61 -18.11
CA VAL A 48 17.94 9.32 -16.82
C VAL A 48 19.25 10.07 -16.51
N PRO A 49 19.24 11.40 -16.35
CA PRO A 49 20.42 12.13 -15.92
C PRO A 49 20.87 11.69 -14.53
N VAL A 50 22.17 11.47 -14.33
CA VAL A 50 22.75 11.04 -13.04
C VAL A 50 22.37 12.00 -11.91
N ALA A 51 22.34 13.31 -12.20
CA ALA A 51 21.95 14.34 -11.23
C ALA A 51 20.47 14.29 -10.82
N ASN A 52 19.60 13.64 -11.60
CA ASN A 52 18.15 13.62 -11.37
C ASN A 52 17.64 12.26 -10.86
N VAL A 53 18.55 11.33 -10.56
CA VAL A 53 18.21 9.96 -10.14
C VAL A 53 17.29 9.93 -8.91
N ASP A 54 17.64 10.69 -7.86
CA ASP A 54 16.89 10.70 -6.61
C ASP A 54 15.50 11.34 -6.78
N ASN A 55 15.41 12.38 -7.61
CA ASN A 55 14.17 13.11 -7.88
C ASN A 55 13.19 12.29 -8.74
N VAL A 56 13.71 11.44 -9.63
CA VAL A 56 12.90 10.50 -10.43
C VAL A 56 12.43 9.31 -9.59
N GLY A 57 13.03 9.07 -8.41
CA GLY A 57 12.69 7.96 -7.54
C GLY A 57 13.22 6.62 -8.04
N LEU A 58 14.36 6.63 -8.73
CA LEU A 58 14.99 5.40 -9.20
C LEU A 58 15.56 4.64 -7.99
N ARG A 59 15.13 3.39 -7.81
CA ARG A 59 15.55 2.55 -6.68
C ARG A 59 16.13 1.22 -7.14
N ARG A 60 16.83 0.53 -6.24
CA ARG A 60 17.26 -0.86 -6.46
C ARG A 60 16.07 -1.81 -6.27
N ALA A 61 16.12 -2.96 -6.94
CA ALA A 61 15.20 -4.06 -6.65
C ALA A 61 15.39 -4.57 -5.21
N ILE A 62 14.32 -5.11 -4.64
CA ILE A 62 14.33 -5.68 -3.29
C ILE A 62 15.17 -6.95 -3.17
N THR A 63 15.58 -7.30 -1.95
CA THR A 63 16.26 -8.56 -1.64
C THR A 63 15.26 -9.69 -1.35
N ASP A 64 15.72 -10.95 -1.37
CA ASP A 64 14.89 -12.11 -1.02
C ASP A 64 14.27 -12.01 0.38
N GLU A 65 14.98 -11.42 1.35
CA GLU A 65 14.47 -11.18 2.70
C GLU A 65 13.33 -10.13 2.73
N GLU A 66 13.41 -9.13 1.85
CA GLU A 66 12.36 -8.13 1.68
C GLU A 66 11.14 -8.70 0.98
N VAL A 67 11.32 -9.66 0.06
CA VAL A 67 10.22 -10.41 -0.57
C VAL A 67 9.43 -11.19 0.48
N GLU A 68 10.10 -11.88 1.40
CA GLU A 68 9.41 -12.61 2.48
C GLU A 68 8.61 -11.65 3.38
N ARG A 69 9.21 -10.51 3.76
CA ARG A 69 8.51 -9.44 4.51
C ARG A 69 7.31 -8.89 3.73
N LEU A 70 7.42 -8.76 2.42
CA LEU A 70 6.32 -8.32 1.56
C LEU A 70 5.17 -9.32 1.54
N PHE A 71 5.44 -10.63 1.47
CA PHE A 71 4.39 -11.66 1.58
C PHE A 71 3.72 -11.67 2.95
N GLN A 72 4.50 -11.46 4.01
CA GLN A 72 3.95 -11.30 5.37
C GLN A 72 3.04 -10.06 5.44
N LEU A 73 3.47 -8.94 4.88
CA LEU A 73 2.65 -7.74 4.79
C LEU A 73 1.38 -8.06 4.02
N LEU A 74 1.46 -8.64 2.81
CA LEU A 74 0.30 -9.01 2.00
C LEU A 74 -0.71 -9.87 2.77
N GLY A 75 -0.26 -10.74 3.68
CA GLY A 75 -1.08 -11.63 4.50
C GLY A 75 -1.54 -11.11 5.88
N ASP A 76 -1.10 -9.93 6.35
CA ASP A 76 -1.27 -9.49 7.75
C ASP A 76 -2.70 -9.11 8.17
N GLY A 77 -3.64 -9.04 7.22
CA GLY A 77 -5.05 -8.71 7.48
C GLY A 77 -5.33 -7.23 7.70
N LYS A 78 -4.32 -6.36 7.72
CA LYS A 78 -4.50 -4.90 7.82
C LYS A 78 -4.77 -4.36 6.43
N ILE A 79 -5.97 -3.81 6.26
CA ILE A 79 -6.43 -3.21 5.02
C ILE A 79 -7.00 -1.85 5.36
N ASP A 80 -6.30 -0.82 4.94
CA ASP A 80 -6.80 0.54 5.06
C ASP A 80 -7.85 0.79 3.96
N ASN A 81 -9.06 1.14 4.38
CA ASN A 81 -10.18 1.36 3.48
C ASN A 81 -10.88 2.68 3.82
N HIS A 82 -10.59 3.70 3.03
CA HIS A 82 -11.24 5.00 3.13
C HIS A 82 -12.65 4.94 2.54
N GLN A 83 -13.64 5.50 3.24
CA GLN A 83 -15.04 5.56 2.79
C GLN A 83 -15.22 6.45 1.54
N ASN A 84 -14.39 7.49 1.38
CA ASN A 84 -14.48 8.44 0.27
C ASN A 84 -13.69 7.97 -0.95
N TRP A 85 -14.40 7.58 -2.02
CA TRP A 85 -13.81 7.05 -3.26
C TRP A 85 -12.79 8.01 -3.92
N LYS A 86 -13.06 9.32 -3.93
CA LYS A 86 -12.19 10.34 -4.56
C LYS A 86 -10.88 10.53 -3.79
N GLY A 87 -10.95 10.52 -2.46
CA GLY A 87 -9.77 10.56 -1.59
C GLY A 87 -8.94 9.29 -1.76
N ARG A 88 -9.59 8.13 -1.72
CA ARG A 88 -8.94 6.82 -1.91
C ARG A 88 -8.20 6.70 -3.24
N PHE A 89 -8.81 7.14 -4.35
CA PHE A 89 -8.13 7.10 -5.65
C PHE A 89 -6.90 8.01 -5.66
N LYS A 90 -6.98 9.19 -5.05
CA LYS A 90 -5.85 10.12 -4.92
C LYS A 90 -4.74 9.49 -4.09
N ASP A 91 -5.06 8.96 -2.91
CA ASP A 91 -4.09 8.35 -2.00
C ASP A 91 -3.41 7.13 -2.64
N ASN A 92 -4.20 6.27 -3.30
CA ASN A 92 -3.64 5.12 -4.04
C ASN A 92 -2.78 5.58 -5.22
N SER A 93 -3.17 6.65 -5.92
CA SER A 93 -2.36 7.21 -7.00
C SER A 93 -1.05 7.81 -6.48
N ASP A 94 -1.06 8.44 -5.31
CA ASP A 94 0.14 8.97 -4.67
C ASP A 94 1.05 7.83 -4.21
N LYS A 95 0.50 6.76 -3.63
CA LYS A 95 1.22 5.51 -3.31
C LYS A 95 1.82 4.81 -4.54
N MET A 96 1.14 4.85 -5.69
CA MET A 96 1.72 4.33 -6.95
C MET A 96 2.87 5.22 -7.46
N ARG A 97 2.83 6.53 -7.17
CA ARG A 97 3.85 7.50 -7.59
C ARG A 97 5.12 7.43 -6.75
N THR A 98 5.04 7.10 -5.47
CA THR A 98 6.23 6.88 -4.62
C THR A 98 7.09 5.73 -5.14
N GLY A 99 6.50 4.74 -5.83
CA GLY A 99 7.21 3.62 -6.43
C GLY A 99 7.75 2.60 -5.42
N SER A 100 7.42 2.75 -4.14
CA SER A 100 7.76 1.80 -3.08
C SER A 100 6.94 0.53 -3.22
N ILE A 101 7.58 -0.63 -3.09
CA ILE A 101 6.88 -1.91 -3.18
C ILE A 101 5.85 -2.11 -2.05
N TYR A 102 6.13 -1.54 -0.87
CA TYR A 102 5.22 -1.59 0.27
C TYR A 102 3.96 -0.75 0.02
N ASP A 103 4.11 0.42 -0.59
CA ASP A 103 2.99 1.28 -0.96
C ASP A 103 2.15 0.64 -2.08
N MET A 104 2.80 0.01 -3.06
CA MET A 104 2.10 -0.76 -4.10
C MET A 104 1.35 -1.96 -3.51
N ALA A 105 1.91 -2.64 -2.51
CA ALA A 105 1.24 -3.76 -1.83
C ALA A 105 0.00 -3.32 -1.07
N ASP A 106 0.03 -2.16 -0.42
CA ASP A 106 -1.14 -1.55 0.21
C ASP A 106 -2.25 -1.24 -0.81
N VAL A 107 -1.88 -0.67 -1.96
CA VAL A 107 -2.81 -0.38 -3.06
C VAL A 107 -3.43 -1.68 -3.58
N LEU A 108 -2.61 -2.72 -3.80
CA LEU A 108 -3.06 -4.04 -4.24
C LEU A 108 -4.06 -4.64 -3.26
N LYS A 109 -3.76 -4.64 -1.95
CA LYS A 109 -4.68 -5.12 -0.90
C LYS A 109 -6.00 -4.36 -0.90
N SER A 110 -5.93 -3.02 -0.87
CA SER A 110 -7.09 -2.15 -0.74
C SER A 110 -8.03 -2.30 -1.95
N LEU A 111 -7.48 -2.30 -3.16
CA LEU A 111 -8.25 -2.48 -4.39
C LEU A 111 -8.82 -3.89 -4.51
N THR A 112 -8.06 -4.94 -4.18
CA THR A 112 -8.55 -6.33 -4.22
C THR A 112 -9.67 -6.57 -3.20
N PHE A 113 -9.53 -6.01 -1.99
CA PHE A 113 -10.59 -6.06 -0.99
C PHE A 113 -11.84 -5.34 -1.47
N LEU A 114 -11.67 -4.15 -2.07
CA LEU A 114 -12.82 -3.44 -2.61
C LEU A 114 -13.49 -4.23 -3.73
N ALA A 115 -12.72 -4.82 -4.65
CA ALA A 115 -13.23 -5.64 -5.76
C ALA A 115 -14.16 -6.76 -5.32
N LYS A 116 -13.90 -7.38 -4.16
CA LYS A 116 -14.76 -8.42 -3.58
C LYS A 116 -16.06 -7.88 -3.00
N SER A 117 -16.08 -6.62 -2.56
CA SER A 117 -17.25 -5.99 -1.92
C SER A 117 -18.09 -5.13 -2.87
N LYS A 118 -17.47 -4.50 -3.86
CA LYS A 118 -18.07 -3.56 -4.82
C LYS A 118 -17.38 -3.69 -6.18
N SER A 119 -18.09 -3.35 -7.25
CA SER A 119 -17.50 -3.21 -8.57
C SER A 119 -16.51 -2.03 -8.59
N LEU A 120 -15.32 -2.27 -9.13
CA LEU A 120 -14.29 -1.25 -9.33
C LEU A 120 -14.63 -0.39 -10.56
N SER A 121 -14.26 0.90 -10.51
CA SER A 121 -14.23 1.74 -11.71
C SER A 121 -13.14 1.25 -12.69
N PHE A 122 -13.28 1.53 -13.98
CA PHE A 122 -12.28 1.21 -15.00
C PHE A 122 -10.87 1.70 -14.62
N ARG A 123 -10.76 2.91 -14.07
CA ARG A 123 -9.48 3.49 -13.63
C ARG A 123 -8.87 2.71 -12.47
N GLU A 124 -9.70 2.26 -11.54
CA GLU A 124 -9.28 1.52 -10.36
C GLU A 124 -8.89 0.08 -10.72
N LYS A 125 -9.64 -0.54 -11.64
CA LYS A 125 -9.29 -1.84 -12.21
C LYS A 125 -7.93 -1.78 -12.92
N ARG A 126 -7.72 -0.77 -13.77
CA ARG A 126 -6.42 -0.56 -14.43
C ARG A 126 -5.28 -0.31 -13.44
N MET A 127 -5.55 0.39 -12.34
CA MET A 127 -4.58 0.61 -11.27
C MET A 127 -4.25 -0.70 -10.54
N LEU A 128 -5.26 -1.52 -10.24
CA LEU A 128 -5.10 -2.84 -9.64
C LEU A 128 -4.22 -3.74 -10.53
N ASP A 129 -4.56 -3.85 -11.81
CA ASP A 129 -3.83 -4.67 -12.78
C ASP A 129 -2.37 -4.20 -12.90
N ARG A 130 -2.14 -2.88 -12.92
CA ARG A 130 -0.79 -2.30 -12.96
C ARG A 130 0.00 -2.57 -11.68
N ALA A 131 -0.58 -2.36 -10.50
CA ALA A 131 0.08 -2.63 -9.23
C ALA A 131 0.47 -4.11 -9.12
N LYS A 132 -0.44 -5.00 -9.54
CA LYS A 132 -0.21 -6.43 -9.58
C LYS A 132 0.94 -6.81 -10.52
N ALA A 133 0.94 -6.29 -11.76
CA ALA A 133 2.01 -6.55 -12.72
C ALA A 133 3.39 -6.05 -12.22
N LEU A 134 3.44 -4.88 -11.58
CA LEU A 134 4.69 -4.34 -11.02
C LEU A 134 5.24 -5.20 -9.89
N ILE A 135 4.39 -5.62 -8.94
CA ILE A 135 4.80 -6.49 -7.83
C ILE A 135 5.24 -7.87 -8.33
N VAL A 136 4.47 -8.48 -9.23
CA VAL A 136 4.77 -9.81 -9.77
C VAL A 136 6.07 -9.79 -10.56
N SER A 137 6.29 -8.78 -11.40
CA SER A 137 7.53 -8.66 -12.18
C SER A 137 8.76 -8.45 -11.28
N GLU A 138 8.65 -7.64 -10.22
CA GLU A 138 9.74 -7.42 -9.29
C GLU A 138 10.09 -8.69 -8.50
N ILE A 139 9.09 -9.38 -7.93
CA ILE A 139 9.30 -10.62 -7.17
C ILE A 139 9.81 -11.75 -8.08
N SER A 140 9.25 -11.89 -9.28
CA SER A 140 9.65 -12.92 -10.25
C SER A 140 11.13 -12.79 -10.60
N GLU A 141 11.63 -11.57 -10.76
CA GLU A 141 13.04 -11.32 -11.06
C GLU A 141 13.97 -11.64 -9.89
N VAL A 142 13.56 -11.32 -8.66
CA VAL A 142 14.36 -11.56 -7.45
C VAL A 142 14.41 -13.06 -7.15
N MET A 143 13.25 -13.70 -7.11
CA MET A 143 13.08 -15.13 -6.82
C MET A 143 13.48 -16.05 -7.99
N ARG A 144 13.79 -15.50 -9.18
CA ARG A 144 14.07 -16.23 -10.43
C ARG A 144 13.01 -17.30 -10.74
N THR A 145 11.76 -16.97 -10.48
CA THR A 145 10.60 -17.87 -10.65
C THR A 145 9.67 -17.29 -11.72
N THR A 146 8.80 -18.11 -12.31
CA THR A 146 7.88 -17.61 -13.35
C THR A 146 6.86 -16.62 -12.78
N ALA A 147 6.45 -15.65 -13.60
CA ALA A 147 5.44 -14.67 -13.21
C ALA A 147 4.10 -15.33 -12.83
N ALA A 148 3.76 -16.47 -13.44
CA ALA A 148 2.53 -17.22 -13.15
C ALA A 148 2.54 -17.80 -11.72
N ASP A 149 3.64 -18.42 -11.31
CA ASP A 149 3.77 -19.00 -9.97
C ASP A 149 3.71 -17.92 -8.88
N ILE A 150 4.36 -16.78 -9.13
CA ILE A 150 4.31 -15.62 -8.23
C ILE A 150 2.90 -15.04 -8.17
N ASP A 151 2.18 -14.99 -9.29
CA ASP A 151 0.80 -14.51 -9.33
C ASP A 151 -0.11 -15.33 -8.40
N GLU A 152 -0.01 -16.66 -8.49
CA GLU A 152 -0.76 -17.58 -7.65
C GLU A 152 -0.39 -17.42 -6.17
N ARG A 153 0.90 -17.25 -5.88
CA ARG A 153 1.41 -17.04 -4.53
C ARG A 153 0.91 -15.72 -3.92
N VAL A 154 0.86 -14.65 -4.72
CA VAL A 154 0.30 -13.35 -4.34
C VAL A 154 -1.21 -13.46 -4.10
N ASN A 155 -1.96 -14.12 -5.00
CA ASN A 155 -3.40 -14.33 -4.82
C ASN A 155 -3.68 -15.12 -3.52
N THR A 156 -2.91 -16.18 -3.26
CA THR A 156 -3.01 -16.98 -2.03
C THR A 156 -2.73 -16.13 -0.78
N ALA A 157 -1.72 -15.26 -0.81
CA ALA A 157 -1.41 -14.35 0.29
C ALA A 157 -2.55 -13.35 0.56
N LEU A 158 -3.15 -12.81 -0.50
CA LEU A 158 -4.31 -11.91 -0.40
C LEU A 158 -5.54 -12.62 0.16
N GLU A 159 -5.80 -13.87 -0.21
CA GLU A 159 -6.88 -14.66 0.39
C GLU A 159 -6.66 -14.90 1.89
N LYS A 160 -5.44 -15.26 2.29
CA LYS A 160 -5.07 -15.37 3.71
C LYS A 160 -5.32 -14.06 4.46
N CYS A 161 -4.96 -12.92 3.85
CA CYS A 161 -5.22 -11.58 4.39
C CYS A 161 -6.71 -11.35 4.68
N PHE A 162 -7.58 -11.70 3.74
CA PHE A 162 -9.03 -11.54 3.91
C PHE A 162 -9.59 -12.44 5.01
N VAL A 163 -9.12 -13.69 5.10
CA VAL A 163 -9.50 -14.61 6.18
C VAL A 163 -9.04 -14.07 7.53
N GLN A 164 -7.82 -13.56 7.64
CA GLN A 164 -7.29 -12.99 8.88
C GLN A 164 -8.04 -11.71 9.29
N LYS A 165 -8.39 -10.85 8.33
CA LYS A 165 -9.22 -9.68 8.59
C LYS A 165 -10.61 -10.05 9.09
N ALA A 166 -11.26 -11.04 8.46
CA ALA A 166 -12.58 -11.52 8.88
C ALA A 166 -12.53 -12.10 10.30
N ARG A 167 -11.52 -12.93 10.61
CA ARG A 167 -11.29 -13.47 11.96
C ARG A 167 -11.04 -12.38 13.00
N THR A 168 -10.25 -11.36 12.66
CA THR A 168 -9.95 -10.24 13.56
C THR A 168 -11.19 -9.38 13.82
N ALA A 169 -11.98 -9.12 12.78
CA ALA A 169 -13.25 -8.40 12.90
C ALA A 169 -14.26 -9.18 13.77
N GLN A 170 -14.37 -10.50 13.58
CA GLN A 170 -15.21 -11.35 14.43
C GLN A 170 -14.75 -11.35 15.89
N ARG A 171 -13.44 -11.50 16.15
CA ARG A 171 -12.88 -11.44 17.52
C ARG A 171 -13.12 -10.08 18.18
N ALA A 172 -12.98 -8.99 17.44
CA ALA A 172 -13.28 -7.64 17.93
C ALA A 172 -14.77 -7.48 18.27
N ALA A 173 -15.67 -7.98 17.41
CA ALA A 173 -17.12 -7.96 17.67
C ALA A 173 -17.49 -8.80 18.91
N THR A 174 -16.95 -10.01 19.05
CA THR A 174 -17.19 -10.85 20.25
C THR A 174 -16.64 -10.20 21.51
N ARG A 175 -15.49 -9.52 21.44
CA ARG A 175 -14.92 -8.80 22.58
C ARG A 175 -15.73 -7.55 22.94
N ALA A 176 -16.26 -6.82 21.96
CA ALA A 176 -17.16 -5.69 22.18
C ALA A 176 -18.49 -6.13 22.81
N ILE A 177 -19.06 -7.24 22.36
CA ILE A 177 -20.27 -7.83 22.96
C ILE A 177 -20.00 -8.28 24.41
N LYS A 178 -18.85 -8.92 24.69
CA LYS A 178 -18.49 -9.33 26.06
C LYS A 178 -18.10 -8.17 26.99
N ALA A 179 -17.64 -7.03 26.47
CA ALA A 179 -17.27 -5.85 27.25
C ALA A 179 -18.48 -4.94 27.59
N ALA A 180 -19.65 -5.19 27.03
CA ALA A 180 -20.90 -4.49 27.35
C ALA A 180 -21.76 -5.37 28.28
N PRO A 181 -21.41 -5.47 29.58
CA PRO A 181 -22.34 -4.92 30.57
C PRO A 181 -21.63 -4.41 31.85
N ALA A 182 -21.57 -3.09 32.05
CA ALA A 182 -21.29 -2.49 33.38
C ALA A 182 -21.62 -0.97 33.46
N LYS A 183 -22.71 -0.47 32.86
CA LYS A 183 -23.22 0.88 33.15
C LYS A 183 -24.74 0.92 33.06
N ALA A 184 -25.42 0.23 33.97
CA ALA A 184 -26.87 0.39 34.13
C ALA A 184 -27.35 0.00 35.53
N VAL A 185 -26.68 0.43 36.62
CA VAL A 185 -27.32 0.45 37.94
C VAL A 185 -26.74 1.60 38.78
N ALA A 186 -27.61 2.27 39.55
CA ALA A 186 -27.42 3.46 40.40
C ALA A 186 -27.55 4.79 39.62
N ARG A 187 -28.57 5.62 39.87
CA ARG A 187 -28.98 6.12 41.19
C ARG A 187 -30.43 6.63 41.15
N VAL A 188 -31.34 5.99 41.87
CA VAL A 188 -32.61 6.59 42.28
C VAL A 188 -32.30 7.43 43.53
N THR A 189 -32.56 8.73 43.49
CA THR A 189 -32.59 9.59 44.69
C THR A 189 -34.04 10.00 44.95
N PRO A 190 -34.60 9.76 46.14
CA PRO A 190 -35.88 10.33 46.51
C PRO A 190 -35.71 11.82 46.83
N VAL A 191 -36.53 12.68 46.23
CA VAL A 191 -36.56 14.11 46.52
C VAL A 191 -37.28 14.33 47.85
N ALA A 192 -36.55 14.81 48.85
CA ALA A 192 -37.09 15.24 50.13
C ALA A 192 -37.74 16.63 50.00
N ALA A 193 -38.94 16.77 50.58
CA ALA A 193 -39.72 18.01 50.65
C ALA A 193 -39.09 19.05 51.60
N PRO A 194 -39.15 20.36 51.31
CA PRO A 194 -38.86 21.38 52.29
C PRO A 194 -40.13 21.85 53.03
N ALA A 195 -40.08 21.76 54.36
CA ALA A 195 -41.05 22.34 55.28
C ALA A 195 -41.00 23.89 55.21
N ARG A 196 -42.16 24.55 55.02
CA ARG A 196 -42.29 26.00 55.14
C ARG A 196 -43.09 26.34 56.41
N ARG A 197 -42.38 26.89 57.38
CA ARG A 197 -42.83 27.32 58.71
C ARG A 197 -43.79 28.50 58.57
N GLN A 198 -44.92 28.44 59.28
CA GLN A 198 -45.83 29.57 59.51
C GLN A 198 -45.16 30.59 60.44
N ALA A 199 -45.35 31.88 60.19
CA ALA A 199 -45.53 32.90 61.23
C ALA A 199 -46.23 34.13 60.62
N ARG A 200 -47.38 34.44 61.19
CA ARG A 200 -48.29 35.56 60.92
C ARG A 200 -48.24 36.49 62.15
N ALA A 201 -48.76 37.71 61.99
CA ALA A 201 -48.92 38.79 62.98
C ALA A 201 -47.67 39.66 63.16
N SER A 202 -47.76 40.99 63.27
CA SER A 202 -48.87 41.95 63.16
C SER A 202 -48.24 43.32 62.92
#